data_AF-A0AAV2F075-F1
#
_entry.id   AF-A0AAV2F075-F1
#
_cell.length_a   1.000
_cell.length_b   1.000
_cell.length_c   1.000
_cell.angle_alpha   90.00
_cell.angle_beta   90.00
_cell.angle_gamma   90.00
#
_symmetry.space_group_name_H-M   'P 1'
#
loop_
_entity.id
_entity.type
_entity.pdbx_description
1 polymer ?
#
loop_
_entity_poly.entity_id
_entity_poly.type
_entity_poly.pdbx_seq_one_letter_code
_entity_poly.pdbx_strand_id
1 'polypeptide(L)'
;MVAASFLSAACVVFRTVGFSGADIRNLVNEAAIMSVRKGHSKIYQQDIVDVLDKQLLEGMGVLLTEEEQQKCEENVSLEKKRLLAVHEAGHIVLAHLFPLFDWHAFSQLLPGGKETAISVFYPREDMMDQGYTTFGYMKMQMVVSHGGRCAERLVLGNDITDGGSDDLEKITKIAREMVISPQNAKLGLTALTRRYKWDDPYVIPANVTLEESELFTRELIRYIEETEELAIEGLRDNMHILDMIVKELLEKSRITGLEVEEMMKGLSPVMFEDFVKPYQINVNEEGELPHYDNLRYQPVDVYPAPLHRC
;
A
#
# COMPACT_ATOMS: atom_id res chain seq x y z
N MET A 1 4.53 36.00 6.93
CA MET A 1 3.39 35.21 7.44
C MET A 1 2.50 34.91 6.25
N VAL A 2 2.04 33.67 6.11
CA VAL A 2 1.43 33.00 4.91
C VAL A 2 2.51 32.53 3.91
N ALA A 3 2.66 31.26 3.51
CA ALA A 3 2.01 29.98 3.81
C ALA A 3 3.08 28.88 3.71
N ALA A 4 3.25 28.08 4.76
CA ALA A 4 4.10 26.89 4.77
C ALA A 4 3.47 25.91 5.77
N SER A 5 2.41 25.23 5.35
CA SER A 5 1.64 24.39 6.26
C SER A 5 0.98 23.19 5.58
N PHE A 6 1.58 22.62 4.53
CA PHE A 6 1.00 21.43 3.89
C PHE A 6 1.99 20.31 3.54
N LEU A 7 3.23 20.36 4.01
CA LEU A 7 4.13 19.20 4.06
C LEU A 7 4.81 19.20 5.43
N SER A 8 4.51 18.21 6.26
CA SER A 8 5.21 18.05 7.55
C SER A 8 6.72 17.88 7.30
N ALA A 9 7.57 18.49 8.13
CA ALA A 9 9.02 18.25 8.09
C ALA A 9 9.35 16.75 8.25
N ALA A 10 8.45 15.98 8.88
CA ALA A 10 8.56 14.53 9.04
C ALA A 10 8.64 13.78 7.69
N CYS A 11 7.93 14.26 6.65
CA CYS A 11 7.95 13.63 5.32
C CYS A 11 9.37 13.55 4.73
N VAL A 12 10.17 14.62 4.85
CA VAL A 12 11.57 14.62 4.37
C VAL A 12 12.44 13.71 5.23
N VAL A 13 12.22 13.70 6.54
CA VAL A 13 12.95 12.84 7.47
C VAL A 13 12.77 11.36 7.12
N PHE A 14 11.53 10.91 6.84
CA PHE A 14 11.27 9.51 6.48
C PHE A 14 11.96 9.05 5.21
N ARG A 15 11.92 9.90 4.19
CA ARG A 15 12.53 9.59 2.89
C ARG A 15 14.07 9.59 2.93
N THR A 16 14.65 10.05 4.04
CA THR A 16 16.10 10.08 4.27
C THR A 16 16.54 9.12 5.37
N VAL A 17 15.67 8.24 5.86
CA VAL A 17 16.06 7.18 6.80
C VAL A 17 17.13 6.30 6.15
N GLY A 18 18.25 6.11 6.84
CA GLY A 18 19.41 5.37 6.33
C GLY A 18 20.40 6.19 5.51
N PHE A 19 20.15 7.49 5.28
CA PHE A 19 21.10 8.37 4.61
C PHE A 19 22.31 8.65 5.51
N SER A 20 23.51 8.60 4.94
CA SER A 20 24.71 9.09 5.60
C SER A 20 24.78 10.61 5.55
N GLY A 21 25.69 11.21 6.34
CA GLY A 21 25.95 12.65 6.27
C GLY A 21 26.46 13.12 4.90
N ALA A 22 27.05 12.22 4.10
CA ALA A 22 27.43 12.50 2.72
C ALA A 22 26.20 12.54 1.81
N ASP A 23 25.25 11.62 2.00
CA ASP A 23 24.01 11.55 1.21
C ASP A 23 23.14 12.77 1.46
N ILE A 24 23.00 13.21 2.72
CA ILE A 24 22.27 14.43 3.06
C ILE A 24 22.94 15.66 2.43
N ARG A 25 24.27 15.74 2.45
CA ARG A 25 24.99 16.85 1.79
C ARG A 25 24.71 16.87 0.28
N ASN A 26 24.74 15.71 -0.37
CA ASN A 26 24.46 15.58 -1.80
C ASN A 26 23.01 15.95 -2.11
N LEU A 27 22.05 15.47 -1.32
CA LEU A 27 20.63 15.81 -1.44
C LEU A 27 20.40 17.32 -1.36
N VAL A 28 20.97 17.99 -0.36
CA VAL A 28 20.83 19.45 -0.21
C VAL A 28 21.47 20.20 -1.38
N ASN A 29 22.60 19.73 -1.89
CA ASN A 29 23.25 20.33 -3.06
C ASN A 29 22.41 20.19 -4.33
N GLU A 30 21.86 19.01 -4.59
CA GLU A 30 20.95 18.78 -5.72
C GLU A 30 19.65 19.58 -5.58
N ALA A 31 19.11 19.70 -4.36
CA ALA A 31 17.93 20.53 -4.10
C ALA A 31 18.21 22.02 -4.36
N ALA A 32 19.42 22.50 -4.06
CA ALA A 32 19.85 23.84 -4.44
C ALA A 32 19.86 24.03 -5.96
N ILE A 33 20.45 23.09 -6.71
CA ILE A 33 20.47 23.11 -8.17
C ILE A 33 19.04 23.08 -8.73
N MET A 34 18.17 22.24 -8.18
CA MET A 34 16.76 22.13 -8.56
C MET A 34 16.03 23.47 -8.35
N SER A 35 16.22 24.10 -7.18
CA SER A 35 15.59 25.40 -6.86
C SER A 35 16.01 26.49 -7.85
N VAL A 36 17.29 26.54 -8.25
CA VAL A 36 17.81 27.49 -9.24
C VAL A 36 17.22 27.23 -10.62
N ARG A 37 17.11 25.96 -11.04
CA ARG A 37 16.48 25.59 -12.32
C ARG A 37 15.02 26.03 -12.38
N LYS A 38 14.30 25.96 -11.26
CA LYS A 38 12.91 26.40 -11.13
C LYS A 38 12.76 27.91 -10.90
N GLY A 39 13.86 28.66 -10.83
CA GLY A 39 13.85 30.11 -10.59
C GLY A 39 13.45 30.50 -9.17
N HIS A 40 13.54 29.58 -8.21
CA HIS A 40 13.26 29.86 -6.81
C HIS A 40 14.38 30.70 -6.17
N SER A 41 14.01 31.64 -5.30
CA SER A 41 14.96 32.49 -4.56
C SER A 41 15.52 31.85 -3.30
N LYS A 42 14.92 30.75 -2.85
CA LYS A 42 15.27 29.93 -1.69
C LYS A 42 14.98 28.48 -2.02
N ILE A 43 15.65 27.55 -1.34
CA ILE A 43 15.31 26.13 -1.41
C ILE A 43 14.00 25.92 -0.65
N TYR A 44 12.98 25.44 -1.34
CA TYR A 44 11.72 25.05 -0.73
C TYR A 44 11.70 23.54 -0.47
N GLN A 45 10.82 23.10 0.41
CA GLN A 45 10.65 21.67 0.72
C GLN A 45 10.30 20.86 -0.53
N GLN A 46 9.52 21.44 -1.45
CA GLN A 46 9.20 20.79 -2.73
C GLN A 46 10.46 20.49 -3.55
N ASP A 47 11.46 21.38 -3.56
CA ASP A 47 12.71 21.16 -4.30
C ASP A 47 13.47 19.93 -3.77
N ILE A 48 13.38 19.66 -2.46
CA ILE A 48 13.98 18.47 -1.83
C ILE A 48 13.18 17.21 -2.21
N VAL A 49 11.85 17.28 -2.13
CA VAL A 49 10.94 16.18 -2.50
C VAL A 49 11.15 15.78 -3.96
N ASP A 50 11.27 16.75 -4.86
CA ASP A 50 11.48 16.51 -6.29
C ASP A 50 12.82 15.81 -6.57
N VAL A 51 13.87 16.16 -5.81
CA VAL A 51 15.17 15.48 -5.92
C VAL A 51 15.09 14.05 -5.39
N LEU A 52 14.41 13.82 -4.28
CA LEU A 52 14.20 12.47 -3.75
C LEU A 52 13.38 11.61 -4.73
N ASP A 53 12.34 12.16 -5.33
CA ASP A 53 11.55 11.51 -6.38
C ASP A 53 12.41 11.18 -7.61
N LYS A 54 13.24 12.14 -8.05
CA LYS A 54 14.17 11.95 -9.16
C LYS A 54 15.16 10.81 -8.87
N GLN A 55 15.78 10.81 -7.69
CA GLN A 55 16.73 9.78 -7.28
C GLN A 55 16.06 8.40 -7.18
N LEU A 56 14.81 8.34 -6.70
CA LEU A 56 14.04 7.10 -6.69
C LEU A 56 13.82 6.57 -8.11
N LEU A 57 13.34 7.41 -9.02
CA LEU A 57 13.10 7.01 -10.41
C LEU A 57 14.41 6.64 -11.15
N GLU A 58 15.52 7.32 -10.84
CA GLU A 58 16.86 6.96 -11.32
C GLU A 58 17.31 5.59 -10.79
N GLY A 59 17.15 5.34 -9.49
CA GLY A 59 17.48 4.05 -8.86
C GLY A 59 16.65 2.89 -9.41
N MET A 60 15.42 3.17 -9.82
CA MET A 60 14.53 2.22 -10.50
C MET A 60 14.81 2.08 -12.01
N GLY A 61 15.70 2.90 -12.57
CA GLY A 61 16.05 2.90 -14.00
C GLY A 61 14.90 3.33 -14.91
N VAL A 62 14.02 4.21 -14.43
CA VAL A 62 12.83 4.71 -15.15
C VAL A 62 12.78 6.23 -15.25
N LEU A 63 13.90 6.92 -14.99
CA LEU A 63 13.97 8.36 -15.23
C LEU A 63 14.08 8.66 -16.73
N LEU A 64 13.19 9.51 -17.22
CA LEU A 64 13.24 10.10 -18.56
C LEU A 64 13.23 11.62 -18.47
N THR A 65 13.67 12.29 -19.53
CA THR A 65 13.40 13.71 -19.73
C THR A 65 11.91 13.95 -20.00
N GLU A 66 11.42 15.17 -19.75
CA GLU A 66 10.02 15.53 -20.01
C GLU A 66 9.62 15.29 -21.48
N GLU A 67 10.52 15.61 -22.42
CA GLU A 67 10.30 15.38 -23.85
C GLU A 67 10.21 13.89 -24.22
N GLU A 68 11.05 13.04 -23.62
CA GLU A 68 11.02 11.60 -23.84
C GLU A 68 9.75 10.99 -23.24
N GLN A 69 9.39 11.40 -22.01
CA GLN A 69 8.17 10.97 -21.35
C GLN A 69 6.94 11.32 -22.18
N GLN A 70 6.83 12.57 -22.68
CA GLN A 70 5.71 12.99 -23.51
C GLN A 70 5.60 12.17 -24.80
N LYS A 71 6.73 11.90 -25.48
CA LYS A 71 6.75 11.04 -26.67
C LYS A 71 6.28 9.62 -26.35
N CYS A 72 6.70 9.05 -25.23
CA CYS A 72 6.26 7.73 -24.82
C CYS A 72 4.74 7.72 -24.56
N GLU A 73 4.21 8.73 -23.88
CA GLU A 73 2.78 8.86 -23.60
C GLU A 73 1.93 8.99 -24.88
N GLU A 74 2.42 9.72 -25.90
CA GLU A 74 1.74 9.86 -27.20
C GLU A 74 1.70 8.56 -28.01
N ASN A 75 2.65 7.64 -27.78
CA ASN A 75 2.73 6.36 -28.50
C ASN A 75 1.86 5.25 -27.88
N VAL A 76 1.40 5.43 -26.64
CA VAL A 76 0.56 4.45 -25.93
C VAL A 76 -0.91 4.66 -26.26
N SER A 77 -1.64 3.57 -26.46
CA SER A 77 -3.08 3.64 -26.75
C SER A 77 -3.86 4.24 -25.58
N LEU A 78 -4.90 5.02 -25.89
CA LEU A 78 -5.76 5.63 -24.88
C LEU A 78 -6.44 4.58 -23.99
N GLU A 79 -6.80 3.43 -24.57
CA GLU A 79 -7.39 2.31 -23.83
C GLU A 79 -6.42 1.75 -22.78
N LYS A 80 -5.15 1.58 -23.14
CA LYS A 80 -4.11 1.11 -22.21
C LYS A 80 -3.83 2.14 -21.11
N LYS A 81 -3.74 3.43 -21.47
CA LYS A 81 -3.56 4.51 -20.49
C LYS A 81 -4.74 4.57 -19.51
N ARG A 82 -5.96 4.39 -20.00
CA ARG A 82 -7.18 4.34 -19.18
C ARG A 82 -7.21 3.14 -18.24
N LEU A 83 -6.82 1.97 -18.72
CA LEU A 83 -6.68 0.78 -17.88
C LEU A 83 -5.71 1.06 -16.71
N LEU A 84 -4.50 1.54 -17.01
CA LEU A 84 -3.50 1.85 -15.97
C LEU A 84 -4.01 2.91 -14.99
N ALA A 85 -4.69 3.95 -15.49
CA ALA A 85 -5.28 4.98 -14.63
C ALA A 85 -6.34 4.41 -13.67
N VAL A 86 -7.21 3.52 -14.16
CA VAL A 86 -8.23 2.84 -13.33
C VAL A 86 -7.57 1.95 -12.27
N HIS A 87 -6.54 1.20 -12.65
CA HIS A 87 -5.80 0.34 -11.74
C HIS A 87 -5.15 1.15 -10.61
N GLU A 88 -4.38 2.18 -10.94
CA GLU A 88 -3.71 3.00 -9.91
C GLU A 88 -4.72 3.77 -9.05
N ALA A 89 -5.79 4.29 -9.65
CA ALA A 89 -6.85 4.97 -8.90
C ALA A 89 -7.45 4.06 -7.82
N GLY A 90 -7.57 2.75 -8.08
CA GLY A 90 -8.02 1.77 -7.10
C GLY A 90 -7.13 1.72 -5.85
N HIS A 91 -5.82 1.64 -6.03
CA HIS A 91 -4.87 1.67 -4.92
C HIS A 91 -4.91 3.02 -4.18
N ILE A 92 -4.90 4.12 -4.92
CA ILE A 92 -4.88 5.47 -4.36
C ILE A 92 -6.11 5.73 -3.50
N VAL A 93 -7.31 5.44 -4.01
CA VAL A 93 -8.56 5.64 -3.25
C VAL A 93 -8.49 4.85 -1.95
N LEU A 94 -8.27 3.54 -2.02
CA LEU A 94 -8.27 2.69 -0.82
C LEU A 94 -7.21 3.09 0.21
N ALA A 95 -6.02 3.51 -0.24
CA ALA A 95 -4.98 3.99 0.65
C ALA A 95 -5.42 5.24 1.44
N HIS A 96 -6.16 6.15 0.80
CA HIS A 96 -6.65 7.38 1.44
C HIS A 96 -7.94 7.18 2.24
N LEU A 97 -8.62 6.04 2.12
CA LEU A 97 -9.79 5.73 2.97
C LEU A 97 -9.38 5.32 4.40
N PHE A 98 -8.11 4.96 4.62
CA PHE A 98 -7.56 4.61 5.92
C PHE A 98 -6.75 5.78 6.51
N PRO A 99 -7.23 6.44 7.57
CA PRO A 99 -6.54 7.59 8.16
C PRO A 99 -5.10 7.31 8.63
N LEU A 100 -4.77 6.07 9.00
CA LEU A 100 -3.45 5.67 9.50
C LEU A 100 -2.62 4.84 8.52
N PHE A 101 -3.05 4.69 7.26
CA PHE A 101 -2.27 3.96 6.27
C PHE A 101 -1.01 4.72 5.84
N ASP A 102 -0.16 4.02 5.09
CA ASP A 102 1.10 4.53 4.55
C ASP A 102 0.87 5.83 3.78
N TRP A 103 1.81 6.77 3.94
CA TRP A 103 1.78 8.05 3.25
C TRP A 103 2.00 7.87 1.75
N HIS A 104 1.04 8.31 0.96
CA HIS A 104 1.13 8.34 -0.50
C HIS A 104 2.04 9.47 -0.96
N ALA A 105 3.18 9.13 -1.56
CA ALA A 105 4.07 10.14 -2.13
C ALA A 105 3.55 10.60 -3.49
N PHE A 106 3.47 9.68 -4.44
CA PHE A 106 2.94 9.92 -5.77
C PHE A 106 2.57 8.61 -6.46
N SER A 107 1.73 8.73 -7.48
CA SER A 107 1.51 7.70 -8.49
C SER A 107 1.81 8.27 -9.87
N GLN A 108 2.40 7.44 -10.73
CA GLN A 108 2.80 7.83 -12.08
C GLN A 108 2.47 6.73 -13.09
N LEU A 109 1.80 7.12 -14.17
CA LEU A 109 1.58 6.29 -15.34
C LEU A 109 2.79 6.35 -16.26
N LEU A 110 3.06 5.22 -16.89
CA LEU A 110 4.10 5.07 -17.90
C LEU A 110 5.49 5.53 -17.44
N PRO A 111 5.95 5.17 -16.22
CA PRO A 111 7.24 5.62 -15.72
C PRO A 111 8.35 5.06 -16.61
N GLY A 112 9.24 5.93 -17.08
CA GLY A 112 10.31 5.53 -17.97
C GLY A 112 9.84 5.10 -19.35
N GLY A 113 8.63 5.49 -19.76
CA GLY A 113 8.03 5.11 -21.04
C GLY A 113 7.59 3.65 -21.14
N LYS A 114 7.63 2.90 -20.03
CA LYS A 114 7.14 1.52 -19.95
C LYS A 114 5.63 1.51 -19.90
N GLU A 115 4.97 0.50 -20.46
CA GLU A 115 3.50 0.33 -20.37
C GLU A 115 3.03 -0.19 -19.00
N THR A 116 3.53 0.41 -17.93
CA THR A 116 3.26 0.08 -16.53
C THR A 116 2.84 1.34 -15.78
N ALA A 117 2.52 1.18 -14.51
CA ALA A 117 2.35 2.30 -13.59
C ALA A 117 3.03 1.99 -12.26
N ILE A 118 3.17 3.01 -11.42
CA ILE A 118 3.77 2.88 -10.10
C ILE A 118 3.05 3.78 -9.11
N SER A 119 2.77 3.24 -7.93
CA SER A 119 2.36 3.99 -6.74
C SER A 119 3.41 3.85 -5.65
N VAL A 120 3.89 4.98 -5.12
CA VAL A 120 4.93 5.03 -4.09
C VAL A 120 4.28 5.40 -2.75
N PHE A 121 4.35 4.48 -1.80
CA PHE A 121 3.90 4.68 -0.43
C PHE A 121 5.07 4.53 0.53
N TYR A 122 5.11 5.38 1.55
CA TYR A 122 6.07 5.29 2.65
C TYR A 122 5.33 5.01 3.95
N PRO A 123 5.82 4.12 4.82
CA PRO A 123 5.15 3.87 6.09
C PRO A 123 5.03 5.16 6.92
N ARG A 124 4.03 5.23 7.80
CA ARG A 124 3.87 6.37 8.73
C ARG A 124 4.76 6.22 9.96
N GLU A 125 5.12 7.35 10.57
CA GLU A 125 5.87 7.46 11.84
C GLU A 125 5.28 6.55 12.91
N ASP A 126 3.96 6.67 13.12
CA ASP A 126 3.20 5.91 14.11
C ASP A 126 3.30 4.39 13.92
N MET A 127 3.52 3.93 12.68
CA MET A 127 3.68 2.51 12.35
C MET A 127 5.12 2.02 12.52
N MET A 128 6.10 2.89 12.29
CA MET A 128 7.52 2.57 12.48
C MET A 128 7.91 2.48 13.95
N ASP A 129 7.42 3.42 14.77
CA ASP A 129 7.74 3.50 16.20
C ASP A 129 7.19 2.32 17.00
N GLN A 130 6.14 1.66 16.51
CA GLN A 130 5.56 0.48 17.17
C GLN A 130 6.43 -0.77 17.05
N GLY A 131 7.41 -0.82 16.13
CA GLY A 131 8.38 -1.92 16.00
C GLY A 131 7.79 -3.30 15.64
N TYR A 132 6.47 -3.41 15.51
CA TYR A 132 5.74 -4.64 15.21
C TYR A 132 4.65 -4.38 14.17
N THR A 133 4.67 -5.16 13.09
CA THR A 133 3.58 -5.18 12.10
C THR A 133 2.33 -5.79 12.75
N THR A 134 1.28 -4.98 12.94
CA THR A 134 0.02 -5.45 13.51
C THR A 134 -0.82 -6.18 12.47
N PHE A 135 -1.69 -7.08 12.92
CA PHE A 135 -2.68 -7.75 12.06
C PHE A 135 -3.56 -6.76 11.30
N GLY A 136 -3.90 -5.65 11.94
CA GLY A 136 -4.67 -4.56 11.33
C GLY A 136 -3.93 -3.92 10.17
N TYR A 137 -2.64 -3.64 10.34
CA TYR A 137 -1.81 -3.05 9.30
C TYR A 137 -1.65 -3.99 8.10
N MET A 138 -1.39 -5.27 8.33
CA MET A 138 -1.39 -6.30 7.28
C MET A 138 -2.72 -6.33 6.52
N LYS A 139 -3.85 -6.27 7.24
CA LYS A 139 -5.18 -6.25 6.62
C LYS A 139 -5.40 -4.99 5.76
N MET A 140 -4.99 -3.81 6.23
CA MET A 140 -5.06 -2.57 5.42
C MET A 140 -4.19 -2.69 4.16
N GLN A 141 -2.98 -3.23 4.27
CA GLN A 141 -2.10 -3.45 3.12
C GLN A 141 -2.71 -4.40 2.08
N MET A 142 -3.37 -5.47 2.52
CA MET A 142 -4.11 -6.36 1.62
C MET A 142 -5.26 -5.65 0.93
N VAL A 143 -6.10 -4.91 1.66
CA VAL A 143 -7.21 -4.13 1.08
C VAL A 143 -6.71 -3.17 0.01
N VAL A 144 -5.65 -2.41 0.29
CA VAL A 144 -5.06 -1.48 -0.68
C VAL A 144 -4.50 -2.22 -1.90
N SER A 145 -3.82 -3.36 -1.72
CA SER A 145 -3.32 -4.18 -2.83
C SER A 145 -4.42 -4.81 -3.68
N HIS A 146 -5.62 -5.05 -3.14
CA HIS A 146 -6.79 -5.45 -3.94
C HIS A 146 -7.31 -4.32 -4.84
N GLY A 147 -6.91 -3.07 -4.59
CA GLY A 147 -7.44 -1.86 -5.22
C GLY A 147 -7.44 -1.89 -6.74
N GLY A 148 -6.29 -2.14 -7.38
CA GLY A 148 -6.20 -2.11 -8.83
C GLY A 148 -7.12 -3.10 -9.52
N ARG A 149 -7.08 -4.37 -9.09
CA ARG A 149 -7.94 -5.42 -9.62
C ARG A 149 -9.44 -5.15 -9.40
N CYS A 150 -9.79 -4.68 -8.20
CA CYS A 150 -11.18 -4.39 -7.86
C CYS A 150 -11.71 -3.19 -8.66
N ALA A 151 -10.90 -2.14 -8.84
CA ALA A 151 -11.25 -0.98 -9.66
C ALA A 151 -11.45 -1.36 -11.13
N GLU A 152 -10.53 -2.16 -11.71
CA GLU A 152 -10.69 -2.70 -13.06
C GLU A 152 -12.02 -3.44 -13.20
N ARG A 153 -12.33 -4.34 -12.26
CA ARG A 153 -13.57 -5.13 -12.29
C ARG A 153 -14.82 -4.25 -12.20
N LEU A 154 -14.80 -3.21 -11.38
CA LEU A 154 -15.94 -2.31 -11.19
C LEU A 154 -16.18 -1.41 -12.42
N VAL A 155 -15.13 -0.94 -13.08
CA VAL A 155 -15.22 0.03 -14.18
C VAL A 155 -15.26 -0.64 -15.56
N LEU A 156 -14.47 -1.69 -15.76
CA LEU A 156 -14.28 -2.36 -17.06
C LEU A 156 -15.04 -3.70 -17.16
N GLY A 157 -15.55 -4.22 -16.05
CA GLY A 157 -16.32 -5.47 -16.02
C GLY A 157 -15.45 -6.72 -15.89
N ASN A 158 -15.93 -7.84 -16.43
CA ASN A 158 -15.32 -9.16 -16.21
C ASN A 158 -14.16 -9.51 -17.17
N ASP A 159 -13.91 -8.70 -18.19
CA ASP A 159 -12.73 -8.84 -19.07
C ASP A 159 -11.54 -8.16 -18.41
N ILE A 160 -11.09 -8.74 -17.29
CA ILE A 160 -10.04 -8.19 -16.45
C ILE A 160 -8.67 -8.60 -16.98
N THR A 161 -7.65 -7.76 -16.75
CA THR A 161 -6.34 -7.92 -17.38
C THR A 161 -5.45 -8.98 -16.73
N ASP A 162 -4.32 -9.34 -17.32
CA ASP A 162 -3.28 -10.15 -16.65
C ASP A 162 -2.33 -9.30 -15.78
N GLY A 163 -2.58 -7.98 -15.71
CA GLY A 163 -1.90 -7.04 -14.83
C GLY A 163 -2.19 -7.27 -13.35
N GLY A 164 -1.34 -6.72 -12.48
CA GLY A 164 -1.47 -6.85 -11.02
C GLY A 164 -0.90 -8.15 -10.44
N SER A 165 -0.01 -8.85 -11.16
CA SER A 165 0.67 -10.03 -10.62
C SER A 165 1.44 -9.70 -9.33
N ASP A 166 2.11 -8.54 -9.30
CA ASP A 166 2.84 -8.06 -8.13
C ASP A 166 1.91 -7.84 -6.92
N ASP A 167 0.70 -7.35 -7.13
CA ASP A 167 -0.30 -7.19 -6.07
C ASP A 167 -0.78 -8.54 -5.54
N LEU A 168 -1.05 -9.49 -6.42
CA LEU A 168 -1.46 -10.85 -6.02
C LEU A 168 -0.34 -11.56 -5.26
N GLU A 169 0.92 -11.39 -5.66
CA GLU A 169 2.08 -11.89 -4.92
C GLU A 169 2.16 -11.25 -3.52
N LYS A 170 1.98 -9.93 -3.43
CA LYS A 170 1.98 -9.20 -2.15
C LYS A 170 0.82 -9.62 -1.25
N ILE A 171 -0.40 -9.70 -1.77
CA ILE A 171 -1.60 -10.18 -1.06
C ILE A 171 -1.35 -11.59 -0.52
N THR A 172 -0.85 -12.48 -1.38
CA THR A 172 -0.59 -13.88 -1.01
C THR A 172 0.49 -13.96 0.06
N LYS A 173 1.57 -13.18 -0.05
CA LYS A 173 2.64 -13.13 0.95
C LYS A 173 2.10 -12.67 2.32
N ILE A 174 1.38 -11.56 2.35
CA ILE A 174 0.81 -11.01 3.59
C ILE A 174 -0.20 -11.99 4.20
N ALA A 175 -1.08 -12.59 3.38
CA ALA A 175 -2.03 -13.60 3.85
C ALA A 175 -1.32 -14.78 4.53
N ARG A 176 -0.22 -15.29 3.94
CA ARG A 176 0.58 -16.36 4.57
C ARG A 176 1.17 -15.91 5.91
N GLU A 177 1.72 -14.71 5.99
CA GLU A 177 2.25 -14.13 7.24
C GLU A 177 1.15 -14.03 8.32
N MET A 178 -0.06 -13.61 7.92
CA MET A 178 -1.22 -13.55 8.82
C MET A 178 -1.66 -14.95 9.30
N VAL A 179 -1.64 -15.96 8.43
CA VAL A 179 -2.02 -17.34 8.80
C VAL A 179 -1.08 -17.93 9.85
N ILE A 180 0.24 -17.73 9.69
CA ILE A 180 1.25 -18.29 10.62
C ILE A 180 1.49 -17.43 11.86
N SER A 181 0.95 -16.21 11.89
CA SER A 181 1.13 -15.29 13.01
C SER A 181 0.57 -15.88 14.31
N PRO A 182 1.24 -15.69 15.45
CA PRO A 182 0.70 -16.06 16.77
C PRO A 182 -0.66 -15.46 17.12
N GLN A 183 -1.05 -14.39 16.42
CA GLN A 183 -2.34 -13.72 16.58
C GLN A 183 -3.49 -14.47 15.88
N ASN A 184 -3.19 -15.41 14.97
CA ASN A 184 -4.21 -16.28 14.38
C ASN A 184 -4.69 -17.29 15.43
N ALA A 185 -5.94 -17.17 15.88
CA ALA A 185 -6.50 -18.02 16.93
C ALA A 185 -6.55 -19.52 16.58
N LYS A 186 -6.59 -19.88 15.29
CA LYS A 186 -6.71 -21.27 14.83
C LYS A 186 -5.35 -21.94 14.62
N LEU A 187 -4.39 -21.22 14.05
CA LEU A 187 -3.09 -21.80 13.64
C LEU A 187 -1.88 -21.18 14.35
N GLY A 188 -2.00 -20.00 14.94
CA GLY A 188 -0.88 -19.19 15.44
C GLY A 188 -0.04 -19.81 16.56
N LEU A 189 -0.59 -20.80 17.27
CA LEU A 189 0.14 -21.51 18.33
C LEU A 189 0.82 -22.80 17.87
N THR A 190 0.54 -23.28 16.65
CA THR A 190 1.29 -24.38 16.09
C THR A 190 2.67 -23.87 15.70
N ALA A 191 3.74 -24.59 16.02
CA ALA A 191 5.12 -24.18 15.75
C ALA A 191 5.47 -24.28 14.24
N LEU A 192 4.61 -23.73 13.37
CA LEU A 192 4.81 -23.54 11.94
C LEU A 192 5.90 -22.51 11.64
N THR A 193 6.38 -21.77 12.63
CA THR A 193 7.39 -20.71 12.48
C THR A 193 8.83 -21.21 12.56
N ARG A 194 9.10 -22.35 13.22
CA ARG A 194 10.48 -22.81 13.48
C ARG A 194 11.09 -23.73 12.42
N ARG A 195 10.33 -24.16 11.41
CA ARG A 195 10.78 -25.22 10.47
C ARG A 195 10.90 -24.80 9.00
N TYR A 196 10.68 -23.54 8.66
CA TYR A 196 10.44 -23.19 7.26
C TYR A 196 11.07 -21.84 6.91
N LYS A 197 11.93 -21.85 5.88
CA LYS A 197 12.28 -20.63 5.14
C LYS A 197 11.21 -20.45 4.07
N TRP A 198 10.16 -19.70 4.41
CA TRP A 198 8.99 -19.49 3.54
C TRP A 198 9.19 -18.38 2.49
N ASP A 199 10.39 -17.79 2.42
CA ASP A 199 10.75 -16.80 1.40
C ASP A 199 10.85 -17.38 -0.03
N ASP A 200 10.77 -18.71 -0.16
CA ASP A 200 10.80 -19.41 -1.44
C ASP A 200 9.41 -19.98 -1.78
N PRO A 201 8.73 -19.49 -2.84
CA PRO A 201 7.44 -19.99 -3.32
C PRO A 201 7.45 -21.49 -3.68
N TYR A 202 8.62 -22.10 -3.87
CA TYR A 202 8.80 -23.48 -4.28
C TYR A 202 9.13 -24.45 -3.13
N VAL A 203 9.25 -23.95 -1.90
CA VAL A 203 9.48 -24.82 -0.74
C VAL A 203 8.15 -25.42 -0.29
N ILE A 204 7.90 -26.66 -0.72
CA ILE A 204 6.79 -27.47 -0.20
C ILE A 204 7.15 -27.87 1.25
N PRO A 205 6.31 -27.52 2.24
CA PRO A 205 6.60 -27.80 3.64
C PRO A 205 6.53 -29.31 3.90
N ALA A 206 7.69 -29.96 4.03
CA ALA A 206 7.83 -31.41 4.07
C ALA A 206 7.28 -32.13 5.32
N ASN A 207 6.56 -31.46 6.22
CA ASN A 207 6.07 -32.05 7.48
C ASN A 207 4.74 -31.46 7.98
N VAL A 208 3.80 -31.14 7.08
CA VAL A 208 2.45 -30.66 7.44
C VAL A 208 1.48 -31.81 7.23
N THR A 209 0.62 -32.09 8.22
CA THR A 209 -0.47 -33.05 8.03
C THR A 209 -1.46 -32.54 6.98
N LEU A 210 -2.24 -33.44 6.37
CA LEU A 210 -3.28 -33.02 5.41
C LEU A 210 -4.25 -32.01 6.05
N GLU A 211 -4.65 -32.26 7.30
CA GLU A 211 -5.56 -31.41 8.07
C GLU A 211 -4.99 -30.00 8.32
N GLU A 212 -3.72 -29.90 8.71
CA GLU A 212 -3.05 -28.61 8.89
C GLU A 212 -2.92 -27.83 7.57
N SER A 213 -2.65 -28.53 6.46
CA SER A 213 -2.55 -27.93 5.12
C SER A 213 -3.90 -27.41 4.63
N GLU A 214 -4.99 -28.16 4.85
CA GLU A 214 -6.35 -27.73 4.52
C GLU A 214 -6.78 -26.54 5.37
N LEU A 215 -6.51 -26.57 6.68
CA LEU A 215 -6.80 -25.45 7.57
C LEU A 215 -6.01 -24.19 7.18
N PHE A 216 -4.73 -24.34 6.84
CA PHE A 216 -3.90 -23.24 6.34
C PHE A 216 -4.51 -22.61 5.09
N THR A 217 -4.84 -23.44 4.11
CA THR A 217 -5.40 -22.99 2.83
C THR A 217 -6.73 -22.26 3.04
N ARG A 218 -7.60 -22.79 3.91
CA ARG A 218 -8.88 -22.17 4.24
C ARG A 218 -8.71 -20.80 4.91
N GLU A 219 -7.77 -20.66 5.84
CA GLU A 219 -7.50 -19.38 6.48
C GLU A 219 -6.86 -18.36 5.52
N LEU A 220 -5.97 -18.83 4.63
CA LEU A 220 -5.38 -18.00 3.58
C LEU A 220 -6.47 -17.43 2.66
N ILE A 221 -7.35 -18.30 2.14
CA ILE A 221 -8.46 -17.89 1.27
C ILE A 221 -9.38 -16.93 2.00
N ARG A 222 -9.72 -17.21 3.27
CA ARG A 222 -10.57 -16.33 4.08
C ARG A 222 -10.03 -14.90 4.17
N TYR A 223 -8.73 -14.72 4.45
CA TYR A 223 -8.16 -13.38 4.52
C TYR A 223 -8.20 -12.64 3.17
N ILE A 224 -7.95 -13.35 2.08
CA ILE A 224 -8.00 -12.78 0.72
C ILE A 224 -9.43 -12.36 0.39
N GLU A 225 -10.42 -13.24 0.57
CA GLU A 225 -11.84 -12.95 0.28
C GLU A 225 -12.37 -11.78 1.14
N GLU A 226 -12.11 -11.80 2.45
CA GLU A 226 -12.55 -10.72 3.35
C GLU A 226 -11.96 -9.35 2.97
N THR A 227 -10.71 -9.31 2.50
CA THR A 227 -10.06 -8.04 2.13
C THR A 227 -10.42 -7.59 0.72
N GLU A 228 -10.68 -8.52 -0.20
CA GLU A 228 -11.27 -8.21 -1.51
C GLU A 228 -12.68 -7.61 -1.35
N GLU A 229 -13.53 -8.19 -0.51
CA GLU A 229 -14.88 -7.68 -0.25
C GLU A 229 -14.84 -6.23 0.28
N LEU A 230 -13.97 -5.96 1.26
CA LEU A 230 -13.76 -4.61 1.79
C LEU A 230 -13.26 -3.64 0.71
N ALA A 231 -12.31 -4.06 -0.13
CA ALA A 231 -11.81 -3.24 -1.22
C ALA A 231 -12.94 -2.87 -2.21
N ILE A 232 -13.77 -3.85 -2.58
CA ILE A 232 -14.92 -3.63 -3.46
C ILE A 232 -15.93 -2.68 -2.85
N GLU A 233 -16.27 -2.84 -1.56
CA GLU A 233 -17.18 -1.94 -0.84
C GLU A 233 -16.64 -0.51 -0.80
N GLY A 234 -15.39 -0.34 -0.34
CA GLY A 234 -14.75 0.97 -0.25
C GLY A 234 -14.68 1.69 -1.60
N LEU A 235 -14.38 0.98 -2.69
CA LEU A 235 -14.37 1.55 -4.03
C LEU A 235 -15.77 1.89 -4.55
N ARG A 236 -16.79 1.06 -4.29
CA ARG A 236 -18.18 1.33 -4.69
C ARG A 236 -18.73 2.57 -3.99
N ASP A 237 -18.50 2.69 -2.70
CA ASP A 237 -18.99 3.81 -1.89
C ASP A 237 -18.29 5.14 -2.24
N ASN A 238 -17.12 5.06 -2.89
CA ASN A 238 -16.30 6.20 -3.27
C ASN A 238 -16.06 6.29 -4.80
N MET A 239 -16.99 5.76 -5.62
CA MET A 239 -16.84 5.71 -7.08
C MET A 239 -16.61 7.09 -7.71
N HIS A 240 -17.23 8.13 -7.16
CA HIS A 240 -17.03 9.52 -7.61
C HIS A 240 -15.60 10.02 -7.41
N ILE A 241 -14.91 9.54 -6.38
CA ILE A 241 -13.50 9.87 -6.10
C ILE A 241 -12.59 9.09 -7.04
N LEU A 242 -12.88 7.80 -7.24
CA LEU A 242 -12.19 6.96 -8.23
C LEU A 242 -12.23 7.62 -9.61
N ASP A 243 -13.42 7.99 -10.11
CA ASP A 243 -13.60 8.63 -11.42
C ASP A 243 -12.81 9.94 -11.54
N MET A 244 -12.74 10.73 -10.46
CA MET A 244 -11.98 11.97 -10.45
C MET A 244 -10.47 11.71 -10.54
N ILE A 245 -9.95 10.75 -9.76
CA ILE A 245 -8.52 10.41 -9.77
C ILE A 245 -8.12 9.82 -11.12
N VAL A 246 -8.96 8.96 -11.72
CA VAL A 246 -8.75 8.43 -13.07
C VAL A 246 -8.63 9.56 -14.09
N LYS A 247 -9.53 10.56 -14.02
CA LYS A 247 -9.50 11.71 -14.91
C LYS A 247 -8.20 12.50 -14.75
N GLU A 248 -7.79 12.78 -13.51
CA GLU A 248 -6.57 13.51 -13.22
C GLU A 248 -5.31 12.78 -13.74
N LEU A 249 -5.25 11.46 -13.52
CA LEU A 249 -4.16 10.61 -14.02
C LEU A 249 -4.12 10.55 -15.56
N LEU A 250 -5.27 10.57 -16.23
CA LEU A 250 -5.31 10.63 -17.69
C LEU A 250 -4.79 11.97 -18.24
N GLU A 251 -5.10 13.07 -17.55
CA GLU A 251 -4.71 14.43 -17.93
C GLU A 251 -3.22 14.72 -17.64
N LYS A 252 -2.72 14.35 -16.45
CA LYS A 252 -1.37 14.71 -15.99
C LYS A 252 -0.36 13.57 -15.99
N SER A 253 -0.79 12.31 -16.13
CA SER A 253 0.04 11.09 -16.01
C SER A 253 0.72 10.90 -14.66
N ARG A 254 0.68 11.88 -13.75
CA ARG A 254 1.23 11.81 -12.39
C ARG A 254 0.33 12.58 -11.43
N ILE A 255 0.15 12.04 -10.24
CA ILE A 255 -0.60 12.66 -9.15
C ILE A 255 0.14 12.43 -7.82
N THR A 256 0.21 13.46 -6.98
CA THR A 256 0.82 13.38 -5.64
C THR A 256 -0.23 13.10 -4.57
N GLY A 257 0.17 12.50 -3.44
CA GLY A 257 -0.78 12.25 -2.34
C GLY A 257 -1.40 13.54 -1.78
N LEU A 258 -0.66 14.65 -1.79
CA LEU A 258 -1.20 15.95 -1.39
C LEU A 258 -2.29 16.46 -2.33
N GLU A 259 -2.12 16.27 -3.64
CA GLU A 259 -3.17 16.59 -4.61
C GLU A 259 -4.41 15.74 -4.37
N VAL A 260 -4.24 14.45 -4.09
CA VAL A 260 -5.34 13.53 -3.76
C VAL A 260 -6.06 13.97 -2.47
N GLU A 261 -5.31 14.24 -1.40
CA GLU A 261 -5.87 14.73 -0.14
C GLU A 261 -6.69 16.02 -0.34
N GLU A 262 -6.18 16.95 -1.13
CA GLU A 262 -6.88 18.20 -1.43
C GLU A 262 -8.16 17.95 -2.25
N MET A 263 -8.10 17.08 -3.26
CA MET A 263 -9.27 16.67 -4.04
C MET A 263 -10.35 16.04 -3.16
N MET A 264 -9.96 15.19 -2.20
CA MET A 264 -10.89 14.48 -1.32
C MET A 264 -11.61 15.37 -0.31
N LYS A 265 -11.03 16.49 0.12
CA LYS A 265 -11.67 17.43 1.08
C LYS A 265 -13.04 17.92 0.60
N GLY A 266 -13.25 18.02 -0.71
CA GLY A 266 -14.52 18.46 -1.31
C GLY A 266 -15.51 17.33 -1.62
N LEU A 267 -15.13 16.06 -1.43
CA LEU A 267 -15.87 14.91 -1.98
C LEU A 267 -16.56 14.04 -0.95
N SER A 268 -16.48 14.40 0.34
CA SER A 268 -17.11 13.66 1.44
C SER A 268 -16.87 12.15 1.36
N PRO A 269 -15.60 11.70 1.41
CA PRO A 269 -15.26 10.28 1.31
C PRO A 269 -15.92 9.47 2.44
N VAL A 270 -16.37 8.27 2.11
CA VAL A 270 -16.77 7.26 3.09
C VAL A 270 -15.50 6.55 3.56
N MET A 271 -15.00 7.00 4.72
CA MET A 271 -13.75 6.53 5.32
C MET A 271 -13.93 5.16 6.00
N PHE A 272 -12.87 4.37 6.02
CA PHE A 272 -12.80 3.19 6.88
C PHE A 272 -12.44 3.56 8.32
N GLU A 273 -12.85 2.72 9.26
CA GLU A 273 -12.18 2.64 10.55
C GLU A 273 -10.84 1.90 10.37
N ASP A 274 -9.75 2.50 10.85
CA ASP A 274 -8.45 1.84 10.79
C ASP A 274 -8.48 0.51 11.56
N PHE A 275 -7.97 -0.55 10.94
CA PHE A 275 -7.88 -1.86 11.60
C PHE A 275 -6.75 -1.92 12.63
N VAL A 276 -5.85 -0.92 12.62
CA VAL A 276 -4.80 -0.78 13.61
C VAL A 276 -5.39 -0.18 14.87
N LYS A 277 -5.35 -0.94 15.97
CA LYS A 277 -5.62 -0.40 17.29
C LYS A 277 -4.29 0.07 17.86
N PRO A 278 -4.08 1.38 18.09
CA PRO A 278 -2.89 1.84 18.78
C PRO A 278 -2.80 1.13 20.14
N TYR A 279 -1.60 0.73 20.54
CA TYR A 279 -1.38 0.13 21.85
C TYR A 279 -1.88 1.11 22.93
N GLN A 280 -2.96 0.73 23.64
CA GLN A 280 -3.51 1.50 24.76
C GLN A 280 -2.66 1.34 26.03
N ILE A 281 -1.34 1.34 25.91
CA ILE A 281 -0.45 1.45 27.08
C ILE A 281 -0.08 2.91 27.18
N ASN A 282 -0.92 3.68 27.85
CA ASN A 282 -0.61 5.06 28.15
C ASN A 282 0.51 5.07 29.19
N VAL A 283 1.77 5.24 28.73
CA VAL A 283 2.97 5.20 29.59
C VAL A 283 2.93 6.28 30.69
N ASN A 284 2.07 7.29 30.53
CA ASN A 284 1.88 8.40 31.46
C ASN A 284 0.71 8.19 32.44
N GLU A 285 -0.09 7.13 32.30
CA GLU A 285 -1.10 6.76 33.29
C GLU A 285 -0.54 5.64 34.16
N GLU A 286 -0.28 5.92 35.45
CA GLU A 286 0.01 4.92 36.49
C GLU A 286 -1.25 4.09 36.85
N GLY A 287 -1.97 3.61 35.83
CA GLY A 287 -3.14 2.75 35.98
C GLY A 287 -2.77 1.27 35.96
N GLU A 288 -3.65 0.42 36.48
CA GLU A 288 -3.52 -1.02 36.29
C GLU A 288 -3.58 -1.36 34.80
N LEU A 289 -2.71 -2.29 34.37
CA LEU A 289 -2.73 -2.78 32.99
C LEU A 289 -4.12 -3.35 32.67
N PRO A 290 -4.67 -3.10 31.48
CA PRO A 290 -5.96 -3.65 31.10
C PRO A 290 -5.90 -5.19 31.09
N HIS A 291 -6.66 -5.84 31.98
CA HIS A 291 -6.83 -7.29 32.00
C HIS A 291 -8.01 -7.69 31.11
N TYR A 292 -7.72 -8.38 30.02
CA TYR A 292 -8.75 -8.99 29.18
C TYR A 292 -9.07 -10.41 29.70
N ASP A 293 -10.12 -10.54 30.50
CA ASP A 293 -10.53 -11.81 31.14
C ASP A 293 -11.01 -12.90 30.16
N ASN A 294 -11.19 -12.56 28.88
CA ASN A 294 -11.70 -13.45 27.83
C ASN A 294 -10.63 -13.95 26.85
N LEU A 295 -9.44 -14.30 27.34
CA LEU A 295 -8.43 -15.02 26.56
C LEU A 295 -8.71 -16.53 26.58
N ARG A 296 -9.84 -16.96 26.01
CA ARG A 296 -10.04 -18.39 25.71
C ARG A 296 -9.65 -18.62 24.27
N TYR A 297 -8.54 -19.33 24.07
CA TYR A 297 -8.26 -19.98 22.80
C TYR A 297 -9.47 -20.85 22.45
N GLN A 298 -10.11 -20.56 21.32
CA GLN A 298 -11.12 -21.47 20.81
C GLN A 298 -10.42 -22.77 20.44
N PRO A 299 -10.90 -23.93 20.91
CA PRO A 299 -10.40 -25.20 20.40
C PRO A 299 -10.58 -25.19 18.89
N VAL A 300 -9.57 -25.67 18.17
CA VAL A 300 -9.63 -25.77 16.71
C VAL A 300 -10.75 -26.75 16.38
N ASP A 301 -11.87 -26.25 15.86
CA ASP A 301 -12.97 -27.07 15.34
C ASP A 301 -12.51 -27.73 14.04
N VAL A 302 -11.79 -28.85 14.18
CA VAL A 302 -11.41 -29.73 13.08
C VAL A 302 -12.61 -30.63 12.77
N TYR A 303 -13.56 -30.13 11.99
CA TYR A 303 -14.56 -31.01 11.37
C TYR A 303 -13.98 -31.58 10.08
N PRO A 304 -14.07 -32.91 9.86
CA PRO A 304 -13.80 -33.46 8.54
C PRO A 304 -14.77 -32.82 7.55
N ALA A 305 -14.25 -32.34 6.42
CA ALA A 305 -15.08 -31.84 5.33
C ALA A 305 -16.18 -32.86 5.01
N PRO A 306 -17.42 -32.45 4.70
CA PRO A 306 -18.43 -33.37 4.20
C PRO A 306 -17.84 -34.05 2.97
N LEU A 307 -17.61 -35.36 3.09
CA LEU A 307 -17.09 -36.20 2.01
C LEU A 307 -17.83 -35.84 0.73
N HIS A 308 -17.14 -35.26 -0.24
CA HIS A 308 -17.65 -35.16 -1.60
C HIS A 308 -18.05 -36.57 -2.01
N ARG A 309 -19.36 -36.83 -2.11
CA ARG A 309 -19.85 -38.07 -2.71
C ARG A 309 -19.37 -38.07 -4.15
N CYS A 310 -18.58 -39.09 -4.49
CA CYS A 310 -18.16 -39.42 -5.84
C CYS A 310 -19.34 -39.46 -6.82
#